data_AF-A0A9F2REU3-F1
#
_entry.id   AF-A0A9F2REU3-F1
#
_cell.length_a   1.000
_cell.length_b   1.000
_cell.length_c   1.000
_cell.angle_alpha   90.00
_cell.angle_beta   90.00
_cell.angle_gamma   90.00
#
_symmetry.space_group_name_H-M   'P 1'
#
loop_
_entity.id
_entity.type
_entity.pdbx_description
1 polymer ?
#
loop_
_entity_poly.entity_id
_entity_poly.type
_entity_poly.pdbx_seq_one_letter_code
_entity_poly.pdbx_strand_id
1 'polypeptide(L)'
;MRKWVLSGILASEETYLSHLEALLLPMKPLKAAATTSQPVLTSQQIETIFFKVPELYEIHKEFYDGLFPRVHQWSHQQRVGDLFQKLASQLGVYRAFVDNYEVAMEMAEKCCQANAQFAEISENLRARGSKDTRDQTTKNSLETLLYKPVDRVTRSTLVLHDLLKHTPSSHPDCLLLQDALRISQNFLSSINEEITPRRQSMTVQKGE
;
A
#
# COMPACT_ATOMS: atom_id res chain seq x y z
N MET A 1 -16.15 20.83 -3.86
CA MET A 1 -14.73 20.43 -4.03
C MET A 1 -14.25 19.46 -2.95
N ARG A 2 -14.35 19.78 -1.65
CA ARG A 2 -13.89 18.88 -0.57
C ARG A 2 -14.46 17.43 -0.62
N LYS A 3 -15.78 17.28 -0.85
CA LYS A 3 -16.41 15.97 -1.07
C LYS A 3 -15.79 15.21 -2.24
N TRP A 4 -15.57 15.89 -3.37
CA TRP A 4 -14.99 15.28 -4.58
C TRP A 4 -13.58 14.75 -4.34
N VAL A 5 -12.75 15.52 -3.63
CA VAL A 5 -11.41 15.07 -3.23
C VAL A 5 -11.52 13.82 -2.36
N LEU A 6 -12.37 13.84 -1.32
CA LEU A 6 -12.55 12.69 -0.43
C LEU A 6 -13.13 11.46 -1.13
N SER A 7 -14.05 11.64 -2.08
CA SER A 7 -14.55 10.55 -2.92
C SER A 7 -13.44 9.94 -3.79
N GLY A 8 -12.55 10.78 -4.34
CA GLY A 8 -11.36 10.30 -5.07
C GLY A 8 -10.40 9.53 -4.16
N ILE A 9 -10.19 10.00 -2.93
CA ILE A 9 -9.39 9.30 -1.91
C ILE A 9 -10.00 7.95 -1.62
N LEU A 10 -11.31 7.91 -1.35
CA LEU A 10 -12.05 6.68 -1.03
C LEU A 10 -11.96 5.65 -2.17
N ALA A 11 -12.17 6.07 -3.43
CA ALA A 11 -12.03 5.18 -4.58
C ALA A 11 -10.60 4.66 -4.76
N SER A 12 -9.60 5.52 -4.53
CA SER A 12 -8.19 5.12 -4.58
C SER A 12 -7.83 4.14 -3.45
N GLU A 13 -8.48 4.29 -2.28
CA GLU A 13 -8.29 3.45 -1.12
C GLU A 13 -8.91 2.07 -1.31
N GLU A 14 -10.13 2.00 -1.87
CA GLU A 14 -10.77 0.74 -2.26
C GLU A 14 -9.91 -0.05 -3.25
N THR A 15 -9.36 0.63 -4.25
CA THR A 15 -8.44 0.03 -5.22
C THR A 15 -7.15 -0.47 -4.54
N TYR A 16 -6.60 0.30 -3.60
CA TYR A 16 -5.41 -0.08 -2.86
C TYR A 16 -5.66 -1.29 -1.94
N LEU A 17 -6.80 -1.33 -1.26
CA LEU A 17 -7.22 -2.46 -0.43
C LEU A 17 -7.40 -3.73 -1.25
N SER A 18 -7.96 -3.64 -2.45
CA SER A 18 -8.05 -4.77 -3.38
C SER A 18 -6.67 -5.33 -3.76
N HIS A 19 -5.68 -4.46 -4.01
CA HIS A 19 -4.30 -4.90 -4.26
C HIS A 19 -3.66 -5.58 -3.04
N LEU A 20 -3.87 -5.04 -1.84
CA LEU A 20 -3.38 -5.65 -0.60
C LEU A 20 -4.06 -6.99 -0.32
N GLU A 21 -5.37 -7.08 -0.55
CA GLU A 21 -6.12 -8.33 -0.41
C GLU A 21 -5.63 -9.39 -1.39
N ALA A 22 -5.29 -9.01 -2.63
CA ALA A 22 -4.68 -9.90 -3.59
C ALA A 22 -3.34 -10.48 -3.09
N LEU A 23 -2.54 -9.72 -2.35
CA LEU A 23 -1.32 -10.22 -1.69
C LEU A 23 -1.62 -11.17 -0.52
N LEU A 24 -2.68 -10.90 0.25
CA LEU A 24 -3.05 -11.71 1.42
C LEU A 24 -3.71 -13.04 1.06
N LEU A 25 -4.39 -13.10 -0.08
CA LEU A 25 -5.10 -14.28 -0.56
C LEU A 25 -4.17 -15.52 -0.69
N PRO A 26 -3.00 -15.45 -1.36
CA PRO A 26 -2.05 -16.56 -1.40
C PRO A 26 -1.27 -16.73 -0.09
N MET A 27 -1.13 -15.69 0.74
CA MET A 27 -0.38 -15.78 2.00
C MET A 27 -0.99 -16.81 2.95
N LYS A 28 -2.32 -16.82 3.10
CA LYS A 28 -3.03 -17.76 4.00
C LYS A 28 -2.76 -19.24 3.67
N PRO A 29 -2.98 -19.73 2.43
CA PRO A 29 -2.66 -21.11 2.07
C PRO A 29 -1.16 -21.40 2.08
N LEU A 30 -0.30 -20.43 1.74
CA LEU A 30 1.16 -20.60 1.86
C LEU A 30 1.58 -20.84 3.32
N LYS A 31 1.03 -20.08 4.27
CA LYS A 31 1.30 -20.29 5.71
C LYS A 31 0.79 -21.64 6.20
N ALA A 32 -0.38 -22.09 5.73
CA ALA A 32 -0.89 -23.41 6.06
C ALA A 32 -0.05 -24.54 5.43
N ALA A 33 0.45 -24.35 4.21
CA ALA A 33 1.33 -25.29 3.54
C ALA A 33 2.71 -25.37 4.21
N ALA A 34 3.18 -24.29 4.82
CA ALA A 34 4.45 -24.26 5.55
C ALA A 34 4.51 -25.22 6.75
N THR A 35 3.37 -25.64 7.31
CA THR A 35 3.30 -26.63 8.40
C THR A 35 3.20 -28.09 7.91
N THR A 36 3.20 -28.32 6.59
CA THR A 36 3.11 -29.66 6.00
C THR A 36 4.50 -30.27 5.77
N SER A 37 4.55 -31.58 5.51
CA SER A 37 5.81 -32.30 5.27
C SER A 37 6.55 -31.88 3.99
N GLN A 38 5.91 -31.15 3.08
CA GLN A 38 6.50 -30.60 1.86
C GLN A 38 6.05 -29.14 1.66
N PRO A 39 6.65 -28.20 2.38
CA PRO A 39 6.26 -26.80 2.31
C PRO A 39 6.68 -26.18 0.97
N VAL A 40 5.77 -25.44 0.34
CA VAL A 40 6.06 -24.65 -0.88
C VAL A 40 7.10 -23.58 -0.58
N LEU A 41 6.92 -22.90 0.56
CA LEU A 41 7.84 -21.94 1.15
C LEU A 41 7.92 -22.18 2.65
N THR A 42 9.06 -21.84 3.25
CA THR A 42 9.20 -21.86 4.71
C THR A 42 8.42 -20.71 5.34
N SER A 43 8.01 -20.86 6.61
CA SER A 43 7.33 -19.80 7.35
C SER A 43 8.15 -18.50 7.35
N GLN A 44 9.48 -18.60 7.47
CA GLN A 44 10.38 -17.46 7.44
C GLN A 44 10.36 -16.75 6.09
N GLN A 45 10.39 -17.49 4.98
CA GLN A 45 10.31 -16.89 3.63
C GLN A 45 8.98 -16.13 3.44
N ILE A 46 7.87 -16.73 3.90
CA ILE A 46 6.55 -16.11 3.80
C ILE A 46 6.47 -14.86 4.68
N GLU A 47 6.99 -14.91 5.91
CA GLU A 47 7.03 -13.76 6.81
C GLU A 47 7.89 -12.62 6.26
N THR A 48 9.01 -12.93 5.60
CA THR A 48 9.85 -11.93 4.94
C THR A 48 9.15 -11.31 3.73
N ILE A 49 8.54 -12.12 2.86
CA ILE A 49 7.88 -11.61 1.63
C ILE A 49 6.66 -10.76 1.96
N PHE A 50 5.80 -11.22 2.89
CA PHE A 50 4.55 -10.55 3.27
C PHE A 50 4.68 -9.73 4.55
N PHE A 51 5.90 -9.34 4.93
CA PHE A 51 6.17 -8.59 6.15
C PHE A 51 5.32 -7.33 6.19
N LYS A 52 4.59 -7.10 7.28
CA LYS A 52 3.70 -5.94 7.47
C LYS A 52 2.54 -5.77 6.48
N VAL A 53 2.39 -6.62 5.47
CA VAL A 53 1.26 -6.55 4.52
C VAL A 53 -0.10 -6.71 5.23
N PRO A 54 -0.30 -7.67 6.16
CA PRO A 54 -1.56 -7.80 6.89
C PRO A 54 -1.86 -6.57 7.75
N GLU A 55 -0.87 -6.05 8.48
CA GLU A 55 -1.06 -4.84 9.28
C GLU A 55 -1.39 -3.62 8.42
N LEU A 56 -0.73 -3.45 7.27
CA LEU A 56 -1.05 -2.39 6.31
C LEU A 56 -2.48 -2.51 5.79
N TYR A 57 -2.95 -3.72 5.50
CA TYR A 57 -4.34 -3.93 5.07
C TYR A 57 -5.33 -3.48 6.15
N GLU A 58 -5.13 -3.90 7.41
CA GLU A 58 -6.04 -3.54 8.51
C GLU A 58 -6.04 -2.02 8.76
N ILE A 59 -4.89 -1.36 8.74
CA ILE A 59 -4.76 0.09 8.89
C ILE A 59 -5.59 0.83 7.83
N HIS A 60 -5.43 0.43 6.57
CA HIS A 60 -6.12 1.05 5.45
C HIS A 60 -7.61 0.70 5.40
N LYS A 61 -7.96 -0.51 5.85
CA LYS A 61 -9.34 -0.94 5.95
C LYS A 61 -10.09 -0.16 7.01
N GLU A 62 -9.47 0.05 8.18
CA GLU A 62 -10.04 0.88 9.23
C GLU A 62 -10.19 2.35 8.76
N PHE A 63 -9.20 2.88 8.03
CA PHE A 63 -9.30 4.20 7.41
C PHE A 63 -10.46 4.28 6.40
N TYR A 64 -10.60 3.29 5.52
CA TYR A 64 -11.69 3.20 4.55
C TYR A 64 -13.06 3.09 5.22
N ASP A 65 -13.22 2.19 6.18
CA ASP A 65 -14.47 1.97 6.91
C ASP A 65 -14.87 3.21 7.72
N GLY A 66 -13.89 3.98 8.21
CA GLY A 66 -14.12 5.28 8.85
C GLY A 66 -14.47 6.40 7.86
N LEU A 67 -13.88 6.39 6.66
CA LEU A 67 -14.06 7.43 5.65
C LEU A 67 -15.34 7.25 4.84
N PHE A 68 -15.70 6.02 4.48
CA PHE A 68 -16.86 5.67 3.67
C PHE A 68 -18.17 6.30 4.17
N PRO A 69 -18.61 6.11 5.44
CA PRO A 69 -19.86 6.68 5.92
C PRO A 69 -19.81 8.21 5.95
N ARG A 70 -18.64 8.82 6.23
CA ARG A 70 -18.46 10.28 6.29
C ARG A 70 -18.54 10.93 4.90
N VAL A 71 -18.13 10.23 3.84
CA VAL A 71 -18.26 10.67 2.46
C VAL A 71 -19.68 10.41 1.91
N HIS A 72 -20.28 9.28 2.30
CA HIS A 72 -21.64 8.93 1.90
C HIS A 72 -22.68 9.87 2.52
N GLN A 73 -22.59 10.11 3.84
CA GLN A 73 -23.40 11.06 4.59
C GLN A 73 -22.70 12.42 4.71
N TRP A 74 -22.34 13.00 3.56
CA TRP A 74 -21.51 14.20 3.53
C TRP A 74 -22.19 15.43 4.15
N SER A 75 -21.46 16.14 5.02
CA SER A 75 -21.80 17.46 5.55
C SER A 75 -20.62 18.43 5.46
N HIS A 76 -20.90 19.73 5.32
CA HIS A 76 -19.85 20.77 5.28
C HIS A 76 -19.06 20.91 6.59
N GLN A 77 -19.62 20.42 7.70
CA GLN A 77 -18.98 20.39 9.02
C GLN A 77 -18.36 19.01 9.34
N GLN A 78 -18.45 18.07 8.40
CA GLN A 78 -17.94 16.72 8.60
C GLN A 78 -16.43 16.75 8.81
N ARG A 79 -15.99 16.06 9.86
CA ARG A 79 -14.59 15.93 10.21
C ARG A 79 -14.03 14.63 9.66
N VAL A 80 -12.87 14.69 9.05
CA VAL A 80 -12.09 13.56 8.53
C VAL A 80 -10.62 13.64 8.93
N GLY A 81 -10.17 14.79 9.46
CA GLY A 81 -8.77 15.01 9.81
C GLY A 81 -8.24 14.04 10.86
N ASP A 82 -9.10 13.58 11.78
CA ASP A 82 -8.79 12.55 12.77
C ASP A 82 -8.39 11.21 12.13
N LEU A 83 -9.03 10.82 11.02
CA LEU A 83 -8.69 9.60 10.29
C LEU A 83 -7.30 9.70 9.67
N PHE A 84 -6.96 10.86 9.11
CA PHE A 84 -5.63 11.09 8.53
C PHE A 84 -4.53 11.17 9.59
N GLN A 85 -4.82 11.75 10.76
CA GLN A 85 -3.87 11.74 11.88
C GLN A 85 -3.62 10.32 12.39
N LYS A 86 -4.67 9.50 12.47
CA LYS A 86 -4.53 8.08 12.83
C LYS A 86 -3.68 7.33 11.80
N LEU A 87 -3.89 7.58 10.51
CA LEU A 87 -3.05 6.99 9.47
C LEU A 87 -1.58 7.46 9.60
N ALA A 88 -1.36 8.75 9.88
CA ALA A 88 -0.03 9.32 10.07
C ALA A 88 0.71 8.75 11.30
N SER A 89 -0.01 8.44 12.39
CA SER A 89 0.61 7.84 13.58
C SER A 89 1.05 6.40 13.36
N GLN A 90 0.51 5.72 12.34
CA GLN A 90 0.84 4.34 11.99
C GLN A 90 1.92 4.23 10.89
N LEU A 91 2.53 5.36 10.47
CA LEU A 91 3.63 5.37 9.49
C LEU A 91 4.87 4.56 9.93
N GLY A 92 5.01 4.25 11.23
CA GLY A 92 6.04 3.33 11.71
C GLY A 92 5.94 1.93 11.09
N VAL A 93 4.72 1.46 10.77
CA VAL A 93 4.51 0.18 10.07
C VAL A 93 5.01 0.26 8.63
N TYR A 94 4.76 1.39 7.96
CA TYR A 94 5.30 1.69 6.64
C TYR A 94 6.82 1.73 6.63
N ARG A 95 7.44 2.30 7.68
CA ARG A 95 8.91 2.29 7.82
C ARG A 95 9.45 0.87 7.81
N ALA A 96 8.91 0.02 8.70
CA ALA A 96 9.33 -1.36 8.82
C ALA A 96 9.12 -2.15 7.51
N PHE A 97 8.03 -1.89 6.79
CA PHE A 97 7.78 -2.45 5.46
C PHE A 97 8.85 -2.03 4.45
N VAL A 98 9.13 -0.72 4.35
CA VAL A 98 10.10 -0.16 3.40
C VAL A 98 11.52 -0.67 3.70
N ASP A 99 11.89 -0.78 4.97
CA ASP A 99 13.20 -1.28 5.39
C ASP A 99 13.41 -2.76 4.99
N ASN A 100 12.35 -3.57 5.02
CA ASN A 100 12.38 -4.98 4.61
C ASN A 100 12.09 -5.20 3.10
N TYR A 101 11.65 -4.17 2.37
CA TYR A 101 11.16 -4.31 1.00
C TYR A 101 12.17 -4.97 0.04
N GLU A 102 13.44 -4.57 0.13
CA GLU A 102 14.52 -5.12 -0.73
C GLU A 102 14.73 -6.61 -0.46
N VAL A 103 14.76 -7.00 0.82
CA VAL A 103 14.89 -8.40 1.24
C VAL A 103 13.65 -9.20 0.81
N ALA A 104 12.45 -8.63 0.93
CA ALA A 104 11.22 -9.24 0.47
C ALA A 104 11.22 -9.49 -1.04
N MET A 105 11.69 -8.53 -1.82
CA MET A 105 11.82 -8.62 -3.28
C MET A 105 12.81 -9.71 -3.71
N GLU A 106 14.01 -9.70 -3.15
CA GLU A 106 15.04 -10.71 -3.44
C GLU A 106 14.56 -12.11 -3.03
N MET A 107 13.90 -12.21 -1.87
CA MET A 107 13.32 -13.46 -1.40
C MET A 107 12.22 -13.97 -2.35
N ALA A 108 11.31 -13.08 -2.77
CA ALA A 108 10.24 -13.43 -3.69
C ALA A 108 10.79 -13.94 -5.03
N GLU A 109 11.82 -13.29 -5.58
CA GLU A 109 12.47 -13.71 -6.83
C GLU A 109 13.12 -15.10 -6.70
N LYS A 110 13.94 -15.31 -5.66
CA LYS A 110 14.57 -16.62 -5.39
C LYS A 110 13.53 -17.72 -5.20
N CYS A 111 12.45 -17.42 -4.49
CA CYS A 111 11.35 -18.35 -4.27
C CYS A 111 10.62 -18.72 -5.57
N CYS A 112 10.39 -17.75 -6.46
CA CYS A 112 9.80 -18.01 -7.78
C CYS A 112 10.71 -18.90 -8.64
N GLN A 113 12.02 -18.69 -8.62
CA GLN A 113 12.97 -19.51 -9.37
C GLN A 113 13.11 -20.93 -8.79
N ALA A 114 13.04 -21.07 -7.47
CA ALA A 114 13.23 -22.34 -6.78
C ALA A 114 11.96 -23.22 -6.75
N ASN A 115 10.76 -22.63 -6.81
CA ASN A 115 9.51 -23.37 -6.67
C ASN A 115 8.47 -22.99 -7.74
N ALA A 116 8.17 -23.93 -8.64
CA ALA A 116 7.20 -23.75 -9.72
C ALA A 116 5.78 -23.45 -9.24
N GLN A 117 5.36 -23.99 -8.08
CA GLN A 117 4.04 -23.70 -7.51
C GLN A 117 3.96 -22.26 -7.01
N PHE A 118 5.05 -21.73 -6.43
CA PHE A 118 5.11 -20.33 -6.04
C PHE A 118 5.20 -19.40 -7.26
N ALA A 119 5.93 -19.79 -8.30
CA ALA A 119 5.95 -19.08 -9.58
C ALA A 119 4.54 -18.99 -10.18
N GLU A 120 3.79 -20.09 -10.18
CA GLU A 120 2.41 -20.13 -10.66
C GLU A 120 1.48 -19.25 -9.81
N ILE A 121 1.66 -19.21 -8.49
CA ILE A 121 0.91 -18.31 -7.61
C ILE A 121 1.22 -16.85 -7.96
N SER A 122 2.49 -16.50 -8.15
CA SER A 122 2.94 -15.15 -8.56
C SER A 122 2.39 -14.78 -9.93
N GLU A 123 2.31 -15.72 -10.87
CA GLU A 123 1.72 -15.54 -12.20
C GLU A 123 0.18 -15.35 -12.12
N ASN A 124 -0.51 -16.11 -11.28
CA ASN A 124 -1.96 -15.98 -11.09
C ASN A 124 -2.36 -14.65 -10.44
N LEU A 125 -1.49 -14.07 -9.60
CA LEU A 125 -1.66 -12.69 -9.12
C LEU A 125 -1.65 -11.69 -10.28
N ARG A 126 -0.85 -11.93 -11.34
CA ARG A 126 -0.85 -11.11 -12.56
C ARG A 126 -2.19 -11.15 -13.27
N ALA A 127 -2.83 -12.31 -13.32
CA ALA A 127 -4.08 -12.52 -14.06
C ALA A 127 -5.32 -11.90 -13.38
N ARG A 128 -5.35 -11.81 -12.04
CA ARG A 128 -6.53 -11.27 -11.31
C ARG A 128 -6.61 -9.75 -11.29
N GLY A 129 -5.49 -9.04 -11.47
CA GLY A 129 -5.45 -7.58 -11.34
C GLY A 129 -5.85 -6.78 -12.59
N SER A 130 -6.29 -7.41 -13.68
CA SER A 130 -6.77 -6.69 -14.87
C SER A 130 -7.84 -7.47 -15.62
N LYS A 131 -9.09 -7.04 -15.48
CA LYS A 131 -10.18 -7.41 -16.39
C LYS A 131 -10.67 -6.25 -17.26
N ASP A 132 -10.18 -5.02 -17.03
CA ASP A 132 -10.79 -3.79 -17.57
C ASP A 132 -9.84 -2.82 -18.29
N THR A 133 -8.65 -3.25 -18.76
CA THR A 133 -7.87 -2.34 -19.61
C THR A 133 -7.08 -3.07 -20.68
N ARG A 134 -7.26 -2.63 -21.93
CA ARG A 134 -6.54 -3.06 -23.13
C ARG A 134 -5.04 -2.68 -23.13
N ASP A 135 -4.45 -2.47 -21.96
CA ASP A 135 -3.03 -2.19 -21.76
C ASP A 135 -2.36 -3.40 -21.12
N GLN A 136 -1.90 -4.33 -21.96
CA GLN A 136 -1.15 -5.54 -21.60
C GLN A 136 0.25 -5.26 -21.00
N THR A 137 0.54 -4.01 -20.58
CA THR A 137 1.87 -3.54 -20.20
C THR A 137 2.06 -3.34 -18.69
N THR A 138 0.99 -3.24 -17.90
CA THR A 138 1.08 -3.21 -16.42
C THR A 138 0.98 -4.62 -15.86
N LYS A 139 2.09 -5.36 -15.96
CA LYS A 139 2.26 -6.70 -15.38
C LYS A 139 2.08 -6.62 -13.85
N ASN A 140 0.94 -7.06 -13.33
CA ASN A 140 0.63 -7.12 -11.89
C ASN A 140 1.35 -8.30 -11.21
N SER A 141 2.67 -8.35 -11.35
CA SER A 141 3.49 -9.37 -10.71
C SER A 141 3.55 -9.14 -9.20
N LEU A 142 3.90 -10.18 -8.42
CA LEU A 142 4.04 -10.08 -6.96
C LEU A 142 4.91 -8.87 -6.57
N GLU A 143 5.96 -8.61 -7.31
CA GLU A 143 6.86 -7.48 -7.18
C GLU A 143 6.14 -6.13 -7.35
N THR A 144 5.31 -6.00 -8.39
CA THR A 144 4.50 -4.80 -8.65
C THR A 144 3.49 -4.57 -7.54
N LEU A 145 2.90 -5.63 -6.98
CA LEU A 145 1.97 -5.54 -5.86
C LEU A 145 2.70 -5.15 -4.56
N LEU A 146 3.88 -5.72 -4.29
CA LEU A 146 4.71 -5.36 -3.14
C LEU A 146 5.23 -3.91 -3.22
N TYR A 147 5.33 -3.33 -4.41
CA TYR A 147 5.67 -1.91 -4.56
C TYR A 147 4.48 -0.96 -4.26
N LYS A 148 3.23 -1.43 -4.33
CA LYS A 148 2.05 -0.57 -4.13
C LYS A 148 2.04 0.19 -2.80
N PRO A 149 2.42 -0.40 -1.64
CA PRO A 149 2.51 0.34 -0.39
C PRO A 149 3.54 1.47 -0.44
N VAL A 150 4.68 1.24 -1.08
CA VAL A 150 5.73 2.26 -1.26
C VAL A 150 5.21 3.41 -2.13
N ASP A 151 4.56 3.11 -3.26
CA ASP A 151 3.95 4.13 -4.10
C ASP A 151 2.84 4.89 -3.35
N ARG A 152 1.97 4.17 -2.61
CA ARG A 152 0.87 4.74 -1.84
C ARG A 152 1.35 5.76 -0.81
N VAL A 153 2.36 5.39 -0.01
CA VAL A 153 2.85 6.28 1.05
C VAL A 153 3.48 7.53 0.43
N THR A 154 4.20 7.40 -0.70
CA THR A 154 4.83 8.54 -1.38
C THR A 154 3.83 9.51 -2.00
N ARG A 155 2.63 9.04 -2.37
CA ARG A 155 1.54 9.89 -2.89
C ARG A 155 0.60 10.46 -1.82
N SER A 156 0.63 9.90 -0.61
CA SER A 156 -0.28 10.29 0.49
C SER A 156 -0.20 11.79 0.84
N THR A 157 0.98 12.40 0.74
CA THR A 157 1.19 13.83 1.01
C THR A 157 0.54 14.73 -0.02
N LEU A 158 0.53 14.34 -1.30
CA LEU A 158 -0.13 15.10 -2.37
C LEU A 158 -1.64 15.18 -2.13
N VAL A 159 -2.21 14.04 -1.75
CA VAL A 159 -3.63 13.90 -1.43
C VAL A 159 -4.01 14.75 -0.21
N LEU A 160 -3.20 14.71 0.85
CA LEU A 160 -3.38 15.54 2.04
C LEU A 160 -3.29 17.03 1.72
N HIS A 161 -2.34 17.42 0.88
CA HIS A 161 -2.17 18.80 0.43
C HIS A 161 -3.39 19.29 -0.36
N ASP A 162 -3.90 18.49 -1.30
CA ASP A 162 -5.11 18.84 -2.07
C ASP A 162 -6.36 18.94 -1.18
N LEU A 163 -6.51 18.04 -0.21
CA LEU A 163 -7.61 18.10 0.75
C LEU A 163 -7.52 19.36 1.63
N LEU A 164 -6.31 19.74 2.06
CA LEU A 164 -6.08 20.93 2.86
C LEU A 164 -6.38 22.21 2.08
N LYS A 165 -5.99 22.28 0.80
CA LYS A 165 -6.29 23.41 -0.10
C LYS A 165 -7.79 23.68 -0.25
N HIS A 166 -8.61 22.65 -0.10
CA HIS A 166 -10.08 22.72 -0.16
C HIS A 166 -10.77 22.72 1.21
N THR A 167 -10.01 22.87 2.31
CA THR A 167 -10.53 22.95 3.68
C THR A 167 -10.33 24.38 4.21
N PRO A 168 -11.41 25.11 4.58
CA PRO A 168 -11.30 26.46 5.13
C PRO A 168 -10.43 26.49 6.40
N SER A 169 -9.70 27.58 6.63
CA SER A 169 -8.87 27.77 7.84
C SER A 169 -9.69 27.79 9.14
N SER A 170 -10.96 28.18 9.08
CA SER A 170 -11.89 28.13 10.20
C SER A 170 -12.45 26.73 10.49
N HIS A 171 -12.22 25.76 9.60
CA HIS A 171 -12.72 24.39 9.77
C HIS A 171 -11.81 23.62 10.74
N PRO A 172 -12.37 22.85 11.69
CA PRO A 172 -11.58 22.10 12.70
C PRO A 172 -10.57 21.13 12.09
N ASP A 173 -10.85 20.57 10.91
CA ASP A 173 -9.90 19.70 10.20
C ASP A 173 -8.66 20.41 9.66
N CYS A 174 -8.64 21.74 9.53
CA CYS A 174 -7.48 22.44 8.97
C CYS A 174 -6.21 22.14 9.77
N LEU A 175 -6.28 22.23 11.10
CA LEU A 175 -5.15 21.92 11.98
C LEU A 175 -4.79 20.43 11.96
N LEU A 176 -5.79 19.55 11.98
CA LEU A 176 -5.58 18.10 11.98
C LEU A 176 -4.90 17.64 10.67
N LEU A 177 -5.34 18.18 9.53
CA LEU A 177 -4.78 17.89 8.22
C LEU A 177 -3.38 18.49 8.03
N GLN A 178 -3.12 19.69 8.56
CA GLN A 178 -1.77 20.27 8.57
C GLN A 178 -0.79 19.42 9.36
N ASP A 179 -1.20 18.95 10.54
CA ASP A 179 -0.37 18.09 11.37
C ASP A 179 -0.11 16.73 10.70
N ALA A 180 -1.16 16.09 10.16
CA ALA A 180 -1.01 14.84 9.40
C ALA A 180 -0.13 15.00 8.16
N LEU A 181 -0.22 16.15 7.45
CA LEU A 181 0.62 16.47 6.31
C LEU A 181 2.09 16.64 6.74
N ARG A 182 2.35 17.38 7.81
CA ARG A 182 3.70 17.60 8.36
C ARG A 182 4.36 16.28 8.76
N ILE A 183 3.64 15.41 9.48
CA ILE A 183 4.14 14.10 9.90
C ILE A 183 4.44 13.24 8.66
N SER A 184 3.51 13.18 7.72
CA SER A 184 3.67 12.42 6.47
C SER A 184 4.84 12.93 5.62
N GLN A 185 5.04 14.25 5.53
CA GLN A 185 6.17 14.86 4.81
C GLN A 185 7.50 14.52 5.46
N ASN A 186 7.61 14.65 6.80
CA ASN A 186 8.81 14.28 7.52
C ASN A 186 9.16 12.81 7.30
N PHE A 187 8.16 11.93 7.39
CA PHE A 187 8.33 10.51 7.10
C PHE A 187 8.83 10.28 5.67
N LEU A 188 8.21 10.92 4.68
CA LEU A 188 8.66 10.83 3.29
C LEU A 188 10.08 11.31 3.08
N SER A 189 10.49 12.41 3.71
CA SER A 189 11.88 12.86 3.65
C SER A 189 12.82 11.80 4.24
N SER A 190 12.48 11.22 5.40
CA SER A 190 13.28 10.19 6.05
C SER A 190 13.40 8.89 5.25
N ILE A 191 12.38 8.50 4.47
CA ILE A 191 12.46 7.32 3.59
C ILE A 191 13.01 7.65 2.20
N ASN A 192 12.83 8.87 1.69
CA ASN A 192 13.27 9.23 0.34
C ASN A 192 14.80 9.32 0.27
N GLU A 193 15.49 9.70 1.34
CA GLU A 193 16.95 9.58 1.44
C GLU A 193 17.45 8.13 1.24
N GLU A 194 16.67 7.13 1.67
CA GLU A 194 16.97 5.70 1.47
C GLU A 194 16.41 5.14 0.15
N ILE A 195 15.29 5.67 -0.35
CA ILE A 195 14.60 5.19 -1.55
C ILE A 195 15.18 5.78 -2.85
N THR A 196 15.81 6.96 -2.82
CA THR A 196 16.36 7.62 -4.03
C THR A 196 17.40 6.77 -4.78
N PRO A 197 18.36 6.08 -4.13
CA PRO A 197 19.18 5.06 -4.82
C PRO A 197 18.39 3.81 -5.23
N ARG A 198 17.31 3.45 -4.50
CA ARG A 198 16.51 2.22 -4.70
C ARG A 198 15.49 2.32 -5.85
N ARG A 199 14.97 3.51 -6.18
CA ARG A 199 14.08 3.76 -7.33
C ARG A 199 14.80 3.66 -8.68
N GLN A 200 16.08 4.03 -8.74
CA GLN A 200 16.87 4.00 -9.97
C GLN A 200 17.17 2.54 -10.39
N SER A 201 17.49 1.64 -9.46
CA SER A 201 17.75 0.23 -9.78
C SER A 201 16.56 -0.48 -10.44
N MET A 202 15.32 -0.18 -10.02
CA MET A 202 14.11 -0.77 -10.62
C MET A 202 13.71 -0.16 -11.97
N THR A 203 14.12 1.09 -12.26
CA THR A 203 13.86 1.73 -13.56
C THR A 203 14.94 1.40 -14.59
N VAL A 204 16.16 1.10 -14.16
CA VAL A 204 17.30 0.80 -15.05
C VAL A 204 17.27 -0.64 -15.58
N GLN A 205 16.73 -1.62 -14.85
CA GLN A 205 16.65 -3.01 -15.34
C GLN A 205 15.62 -3.26 -16.48
N LYS A 206 14.93 -2.23 -16.97
CA LYS A 206 13.91 -2.36 -18.02
C LYS A 206 14.37 -1.91 -19.41
N GLY A 207 15.67 -1.69 -19.59
CA GLY A 207 16.22 -1.20 -20.86
C GLY A 207 17.58 -1.78 -21.19
N GLU A 208 17.63 -3.09 -21.46
CA GLU A 208 18.56 -3.70 -22.43
C GLU A 208 17.84 -4.83 -23.17
#